data_AF-A0A4R0RG01-F1
#
_entry.id   AF-A0A4R0RG01-F1
#
_cell.length_a   1.000
_cell.length_b   1.000
_cell.length_c   1.000
_cell.angle_alpha   90.00
_cell.angle_beta   90.00
_cell.angle_gamma   90.00
#
_symmetry.space_group_name_H-M   'P 1'
#
loop_
_entity.id
_entity.type
_entity.pdbx_description
1 polymer ?
#
loop_
_entity_poly.entity_id
_entity_poly.type
_entity_poly.pdbx_seq_one_letter_code
_entity_poly.pdbx_strand_id
1 'polypeptide(L)'
;MLSRVGTTFFALLALTATVVGAAPSHLSARQVGGLQCNIDRVQIAGSIFQALITTKNLTEELSSDPVGSAAMTNVTAGLYEVIEGFAAIATAIFTGSKAPSDARDQVGEGVVTAFTAANQINSTDPAVVANVAQLKDELIAANTAGDDVVQDCN
;
A
#
# COMPACT_ATOMS: atom_id res chain seq x y z
N MET A 1 17.35 -44.64 -12.23
CA MET A 1 18.38 -43.85 -11.53
C MET A 1 17.90 -42.40 -11.54
N LEU A 2 17.25 -41.89 -10.47
CA LEU A 2 17.87 -41.20 -9.32
C LEU A 2 18.97 -40.22 -9.76
N SER A 3 19.01 -38.93 -9.41
CA SER A 3 18.43 -38.21 -8.26
C SER A 3 18.59 -36.68 -8.44
N ARG A 4 17.55 -35.93 -8.06
CA ARG A 4 17.48 -34.73 -7.18
C ARG A 4 18.62 -33.69 -7.18
N VAL A 5 18.25 -32.39 -7.15
CA VAL A 5 18.31 -31.47 -5.97
C VAL A 5 18.25 -30.00 -6.43
N GLY A 6 17.40 -29.20 -5.76
CA GLY A 6 17.46 -27.73 -5.69
C GLY A 6 16.28 -27.03 -6.39
N THR A 7 15.39 -26.27 -5.75
CA THR A 7 15.36 -25.75 -4.38
C THR A 7 13.91 -25.37 -4.07
N THR A 8 13.34 -26.03 -3.07
CA THR A 8 12.09 -25.68 -2.38
C THR A 8 12.26 -24.40 -1.58
N PHE A 9 11.45 -23.37 -1.81
CA PHE A 9 11.06 -22.38 -0.79
C PHE A 9 9.94 -21.47 -1.33
N PHE A 10 8.67 -21.90 -1.31
CA PHE A 10 7.51 -21.01 -1.27
C PHE A 10 6.28 -21.88 -0.97
N ALA A 11 6.13 -22.22 0.31
CA ALA A 11 4.91 -22.80 0.84
C ALA A 11 4.58 -22.07 2.14
N LEU A 12 3.27 -21.96 2.40
CA LEU A 12 2.60 -21.40 3.58
C LEU A 12 2.20 -19.91 3.52
N LEU A 13 1.18 -19.62 2.71
CA LEU A 13 0.00 -18.93 3.24
C LEU A 13 -1.16 -19.93 3.25
N ALA A 14 -1.17 -20.78 4.28
CA ALA A 14 -2.33 -21.59 4.60
C ALA A 14 -3.25 -20.75 5.49
N LEU A 15 -4.37 -20.33 4.90
CA LEU A 15 -5.48 -19.69 5.55
C LEU A 15 -6.15 -20.71 6.50
N THR A 16 -5.72 -20.79 7.76
CA THR A 16 -6.42 -21.56 8.79
C THR A 16 -7.40 -20.66 9.52
N ALA A 17 -8.62 -20.59 9.00
CA ALA A 17 -9.78 -20.21 9.80
C ALA A 17 -10.15 -21.37 10.74
N THR A 18 -10.64 -21.01 11.93
CA THR A 18 -11.23 -21.86 12.99
C THR A 18 -10.28 -22.55 13.98
N VAL A 19 -10.06 -21.89 15.12
CA VAL A 19 -10.19 -22.50 16.45
C VAL A 19 -10.74 -21.45 17.42
N VAL A 20 -12.02 -21.57 17.75
CA VAL A 20 -12.60 -21.00 18.97
C VAL A 20 -12.04 -21.83 20.12
N GLY A 21 -10.99 -21.33 20.76
CA GLY A 21 -10.38 -21.92 21.95
C GLY A 21 -10.04 -20.80 22.92
N ALA A 22 -10.67 -20.85 24.10
CA ALA A 22 -10.47 -19.89 25.18
C ALA A 22 -8.98 -19.70 25.48
N ALA A 23 -8.46 -18.51 25.18
CA ALA A 23 -7.09 -18.08 25.49
C ALA A 23 -7.16 -16.83 26.40
N PRO A 24 -6.20 -16.66 27.33
CA PRO A 24 -6.34 -15.85 28.54
C PRO A 24 -6.57 -14.36 28.25
N SER A 25 -7.34 -13.71 29.12
CA SER A 25 -7.84 -12.33 29.10
C SER A 25 -6.78 -11.22 29.14
N HIS A 26 -5.53 -11.51 28.76
CA HIS A 26 -4.43 -10.54 28.62
C HIS A 26 -4.06 -10.28 27.15
N LEU A 27 -4.82 -10.82 26.21
CA LEU A 27 -4.86 -10.28 24.85
C LEU A 27 -5.65 -8.98 24.90
N SER A 28 -4.96 -7.90 25.27
CA SER A 28 -5.35 -6.54 24.89
C SER A 28 -5.85 -6.64 23.46
N ALA A 29 -7.10 -6.25 23.21
CA ALA A 29 -7.70 -6.29 21.89
C ALA A 29 -6.65 -5.81 20.90
N ARG A 30 -6.17 -6.71 20.03
CA ARG A 30 -5.54 -6.28 18.79
C ARG A 30 -6.51 -5.22 18.26
N GLN A 31 -6.02 -4.14 17.67
CA GLN A 31 -6.88 -3.11 17.06
C GLN A 31 -7.64 -3.66 15.84
N VAL A 32 -8.38 -4.74 16.05
CA VAL A 32 -9.33 -5.38 15.17
C VAL A 32 -10.57 -4.53 15.41
N GLY A 33 -10.68 -3.45 14.65
CA GLY A 33 -12.01 -2.98 14.31
C GLY A 33 -12.78 -4.15 13.69
N GLY A 34 -14.08 -3.96 13.44
CA GLY A 34 -14.90 -5.01 12.85
C GLY A 34 -14.31 -5.59 11.55
N LEU A 35 -14.98 -6.59 10.99
CA LEU A 35 -14.58 -7.16 9.69
C LEU A 35 -14.30 -6.05 8.64
N GLN A 36 -15.10 -4.98 8.65
CA GLN A 36 -14.95 -3.81 7.78
C GLN A 36 -13.58 -3.13 7.91
N CYS A 37 -13.15 -2.76 9.12
CA CYS A 37 -11.82 -2.21 9.37
C CYS A 37 -10.67 -3.04 8.76
N ASN A 38 -10.76 -4.37 8.80
CA ASN A 38 -9.73 -5.22 8.19
C ASN A 38 -9.83 -5.26 6.66
N ILE A 39 -11.04 -5.17 6.11
CA ILE A 39 -11.26 -5.02 4.67
C ILE A 39 -10.63 -3.71 4.20
N ASP A 40 -10.91 -2.60 4.87
CA ASP A 40 -10.40 -1.28 4.48
C ASP A 40 -8.87 -1.25 4.52
N ARG A 41 -8.25 -1.83 5.57
CA ARG A 41 -6.78 -1.99 5.65
C ARG A 41 -6.19 -2.78 4.47
N VAL A 42 -6.85 -3.87 4.08
CA VAL A 42 -6.41 -4.67 2.92
C VAL A 42 -6.62 -3.89 1.62
N GLN A 43 -7.69 -3.09 1.53
CA GLN A 43 -7.97 -2.27 0.36
C GLN A 43 -6.93 -1.18 0.18
N ILE A 44 -6.47 -0.49 1.23
CA ILE A 44 -5.37 0.48 1.10
C ILE A 44 -4.11 -0.22 0.56
N ALA A 45 -3.72 -1.34 1.17
CA ALA A 45 -2.53 -2.08 0.74
C ALA A 45 -2.63 -2.55 -0.73
N GLY A 46 -3.83 -3.00 -1.14
CA GLY A 46 -4.12 -3.38 -2.52
C GLY A 46 -3.99 -2.21 -3.49
N SER A 47 -4.60 -1.08 -3.19
CA SER A 47 -4.54 0.14 -4.02
C SER A 47 -3.12 0.68 -4.15
N ILE A 48 -2.35 0.71 -3.06
CA ILE A 48 -0.94 1.13 -3.09
C ILE A 48 -0.07 0.16 -3.89
N PHE A 49 -0.34 -1.16 -3.81
CA PHE A 49 0.37 -2.14 -4.62
C PHE A 49 0.11 -1.94 -6.12
N GLN A 50 -1.14 -1.66 -6.52
CA GLN A 50 -1.44 -1.32 -7.91
C GLN A 50 -0.76 -0.01 -8.34
N ALA A 51 -0.81 1.03 -7.51
CA ALA A 51 -0.13 2.29 -7.75
C ALA A 51 1.38 2.10 -7.99
N LEU A 52 2.05 1.21 -7.25
CA LEU A 52 3.46 0.88 -7.45
C LEU A 52 3.71 0.20 -8.80
N ILE A 53 2.83 -0.70 -9.24
CA ILE A 53 2.92 -1.35 -10.55
C ILE A 53 2.75 -0.32 -11.66
N THR A 54 1.72 0.52 -11.59
CA THR A 54 1.45 1.57 -12.58
C THR A 54 2.58 2.59 -12.62
N THR A 55 3.13 2.98 -11.46
CA THR A 55 4.31 3.84 -11.33
C THR A 55 5.53 3.25 -12.04
N LYS A 56 5.76 1.94 -11.90
CA LYS A 56 6.87 1.27 -12.59
C LYS A 56 6.70 1.35 -14.11
N ASN A 57 5.50 1.06 -14.63
CA ASN A 57 5.21 1.15 -16.05
C ASN A 57 5.43 2.59 -16.58
N LEU A 58 4.91 3.59 -15.88
CA LEU A 58 5.09 5.00 -16.23
C LEU A 58 6.56 5.43 -16.22
N THR A 59 7.36 4.91 -15.29
CA THR A 59 8.80 5.20 -15.23
C THR A 59 9.52 4.70 -16.48
N GLU A 60 9.14 3.51 -16.98
CA GLU A 60 9.70 2.96 -18.22
C GLU A 60 9.23 3.77 -19.44
N GLU A 61 7.94 4.10 -19.53
CA GLU A 61 7.34 4.88 -20.63
C GLU A 61 7.89 6.31 -20.72
N LEU A 62 8.13 6.96 -19.57
CA LEU A 62 8.63 8.34 -19.48
C LEU A 62 10.15 8.44 -19.46
N SER A 63 10.88 7.34 -19.64
CA SER A 63 12.36 7.30 -19.53
C SER A 63 13.09 8.23 -20.50
N SER A 64 12.44 8.62 -21.61
CA SER A 64 12.97 9.59 -22.58
C SER A 64 12.40 11.01 -22.43
N ASP A 65 11.43 11.20 -21.54
CA ASP A 65 10.86 12.51 -21.18
C ASP A 65 11.49 13.00 -19.88
N PRO A 66 12.36 14.03 -19.91
CA PRO A 66 13.02 14.53 -18.71
C PRO A 66 12.04 15.17 -17.71
N VAL A 67 10.93 15.76 -18.18
CA VAL A 67 9.93 16.38 -17.30
C VAL A 67 9.10 15.28 -16.63
N GLY A 68 8.61 14.32 -17.40
CA GLY A 68 7.92 13.14 -16.89
C GLY A 68 8.78 12.32 -15.91
N SER A 69 10.05 12.08 -16.22
CA SER A 69 10.99 11.37 -15.34
C SER A 69 11.20 12.08 -14.00
N ALA A 70 11.27 13.42 -13.99
CA ALA A 70 11.37 14.21 -12.76
C ALA A 70 10.09 14.09 -11.91
N ALA A 71 8.91 14.16 -12.55
CA ALA A 71 7.64 13.93 -11.86
C ALA A 71 7.55 12.50 -11.28
N MET A 72 8.00 11.49 -12.01
CA MET A 72 8.04 10.09 -11.52
C MET A 72 8.96 9.89 -10.31
N THR A 73 10.02 10.69 -10.18
CA THR A 73 10.86 10.69 -8.98
C THR A 73 10.05 11.12 -7.75
N ASN A 74 9.22 12.15 -7.89
CA ASN A 74 8.36 12.63 -6.81
C ASN A 74 7.18 11.69 -6.53
N VAL A 75 6.60 11.07 -7.56
CA VAL A 75 5.60 9.99 -7.39
C VAL A 75 6.19 8.87 -6.54
N THR A 76 7.39 8.41 -6.90
CA THR A 76 8.09 7.32 -6.23
C THR A 76 8.45 7.69 -4.79
N ALA A 77 8.89 8.93 -4.54
CA ALA A 77 9.17 9.42 -3.19
C ALA A 77 7.92 9.40 -2.29
N GLY A 78 6.77 9.90 -2.78
CA GLY A 78 5.52 9.85 -2.03
C GLY A 78 5.07 8.41 -1.73
N LEU A 79 5.21 7.49 -2.69
CA LEU A 79 4.91 6.08 -2.45
C LEU A 79 5.89 5.42 -1.46
N TYR A 80 7.14 5.87 -1.39
CA TYR A 80 8.07 5.41 -0.34
C TYR A 80 7.66 5.91 1.04
N GLU A 81 7.21 7.16 1.18
CA GLU A 81 6.67 7.68 2.44
C GLU A 81 5.48 6.84 2.92
N VAL A 82 4.60 6.42 2.00
CA VAL A 82 3.49 5.49 2.31
C VAL A 82 4.00 4.16 2.85
N ILE A 83 5.02 3.57 2.21
CA ILE A 83 5.60 2.28 2.63
C ILE A 83 6.25 2.41 4.02
N GLU A 84 6.97 3.49 4.29
CA GLU A 84 7.60 3.74 5.59
C GLU A 84 6.55 3.92 6.69
N GLY A 85 5.51 4.72 6.44
CA GLY A 85 4.40 4.87 7.37
C GLY A 85 3.71 3.53 7.67
N PHE A 86 3.47 2.70 6.65
CA PHE A 86 2.96 1.34 6.84
C PHE A 86 3.90 0.45 7.68
N ALA A 87 5.21 0.54 7.47
CA ALA A 87 6.18 -0.24 8.25
C ALA A 87 6.15 0.15 9.74
N ALA A 88 6.03 1.44 10.03
CA ALA A 88 5.88 1.95 11.40
C ALA A 88 4.55 1.48 12.04
N ILE A 89 3.43 1.57 11.30
CA ILE A 89 2.12 1.06 11.74
C ILE A 89 2.20 -0.44 12.02
N ALA A 90 2.76 -1.22 11.10
CA ALA A 90 2.88 -2.67 11.23
C ALA A 90 3.74 -3.05 12.45
N THR A 91 4.82 -2.33 12.71
CA THR A 91 5.68 -2.53 13.89
C THR A 91 4.94 -2.24 15.19
N ALA A 92 4.18 -1.14 15.24
CA ALA A 92 3.36 -0.82 16.41
C ALA A 92 2.31 -1.91 16.68
N ILE A 93 1.60 -2.36 15.64
CA ILE A 93 0.61 -3.43 15.77
C ILE A 93 1.27 -4.74 16.23
N PHE A 94 2.41 -5.10 15.65
CA PHE A 94 3.13 -6.32 16.01
C PHE A 94 3.60 -6.32 17.47
N THR A 95 3.98 -5.15 17.98
CA THR A 95 4.37 -4.95 19.39
C THR A 95 3.19 -4.74 20.34
N GLY A 96 1.95 -4.79 19.84
CA GLY A 96 0.73 -4.61 20.64
C GLY A 96 0.40 -3.16 20.97
N SER A 97 1.08 -2.20 20.35
CA SER A 97 0.83 -0.76 20.49
C SER A 97 -0.22 -0.29 19.49
N LYS A 98 -0.83 0.87 19.78
CA LYS A 98 -1.68 1.58 18.82
C LYS A 98 -0.85 2.08 17.65
N ALA A 99 -1.40 1.98 16.43
CA ALA A 99 -0.84 2.64 15.25
C ALA A 99 -0.54 4.12 15.55
N PRO A 100 0.72 4.58 15.39
CA PRO A 100 1.11 5.95 15.68
C PRO A 100 0.35 6.95 14.80
N SER A 101 0.06 8.16 15.30
CA SER A 101 -0.63 9.18 14.50
C SER A 101 0.26 9.72 13.39
N ASP A 102 1.51 10.03 13.71
CA ASP A 102 2.55 10.46 12.76
C ASP A 102 2.72 9.47 11.60
N ALA A 103 2.72 8.17 11.87
CA ALA A 103 2.82 7.15 10.83
C ALA A 103 1.57 7.10 9.93
N ARG A 104 0.39 7.42 10.45
CA ARG A 104 -0.85 7.52 9.65
C ARG A 104 -0.86 8.80 8.83
N ASP A 105 -0.44 9.91 9.42
CA ASP A 105 -0.30 11.20 8.74
C ASP A 105 0.72 11.08 7.60
N GLN A 106 1.85 10.40 7.83
CA GLN A 106 2.86 10.11 6.80
C GLN A 106 2.30 9.30 5.62
N VAL A 107 1.42 8.32 5.87
CA VAL A 107 0.73 7.60 4.78
C VAL A 107 -0.15 8.55 3.98
N GLY A 108 -0.94 9.39 4.64
CA GLY A 108 -1.80 10.38 3.96
C GLY A 108 -0.99 11.39 3.14
N GLU A 109 0.06 11.96 3.74
CA GLU A 109 0.96 12.91 3.08
C GLU A 109 1.66 12.28 1.87
N GLY A 110 2.16 11.05 1.99
CA GLY A 110 2.81 10.33 0.89
C GLY A 110 1.88 10.09 -0.30
N VAL A 111 0.61 9.72 -0.04
CA VAL A 111 -0.42 9.58 -1.11
C VAL A 111 -0.68 10.92 -1.78
N VAL A 112 -0.83 12.00 -1.01
CA VAL A 112 -1.05 13.36 -1.55
C VAL A 112 0.15 13.85 -2.37
N THR A 113 1.37 13.60 -1.90
CA THR A 113 2.61 13.91 -2.61
C THR A 113 2.65 13.17 -3.95
N ALA A 114 2.38 11.86 -3.95
CA ALA A 114 2.37 11.06 -5.16
C ALA A 114 1.30 11.54 -6.16
N PHE A 115 0.10 11.85 -5.67
CA PHE A 115 -1.00 12.34 -6.52
C PHE A 115 -0.69 13.71 -7.12
N THR A 116 -0.11 14.62 -6.33
CA THR A 116 0.29 15.95 -6.79
C THR A 116 1.35 15.85 -7.87
N ALA A 117 2.35 14.97 -7.70
CA ALA A 117 3.37 14.71 -8.69
C ALA A 117 2.79 14.08 -9.97
N ALA A 118 1.88 13.11 -9.85
CA ALA A 118 1.22 12.50 -11.00
C ALA A 118 0.43 13.53 -11.84
N ASN A 119 -0.15 14.55 -11.22
CA ASN A 119 -0.83 15.64 -11.93
C ASN A 119 0.11 16.56 -12.73
N GLN A 120 1.42 16.51 -12.48
CA GLN A 120 2.41 17.28 -13.25
C GLN A 120 2.86 16.55 -14.51
N ILE A 121 2.53 15.27 -14.66
CA ILE A 121 2.85 14.48 -15.85
C ILE A 121 1.90 14.91 -16.97
N ASN A 122 2.48 15.46 -18.04
CA ASN A 122 1.75 15.83 -19.24
C ASN A 122 2.34 15.11 -20.44
N SER A 123 1.51 14.37 -21.18
CA SER A 123 1.93 13.59 -22.34
C SER A 123 0.82 13.58 -23.38
N THR A 124 1.20 13.46 -24.65
CA THR A 124 0.26 13.19 -25.76
C THR A 124 0.23 11.71 -26.13
N ASP A 125 1.10 10.89 -25.54
CA ASP A 125 1.09 9.44 -25.75
C ASP A 125 -0.16 8.84 -25.06
N PRO A 126 -1.06 8.16 -25.80
CA PRO A 126 -2.27 7.57 -25.22
C PRO A 126 -2.01 6.57 -24.10
N ALA A 127 -0.91 5.80 -24.15
CA ALA A 127 -0.57 4.82 -23.12
C ALA A 127 -0.18 5.52 -21.82
N VAL A 128 0.67 6.56 -21.91
CA VAL A 128 1.06 7.38 -20.75
C VAL A 128 -0.17 8.07 -20.16
N VAL A 129 -1.04 8.66 -20.98
CA VAL A 129 -2.27 9.31 -20.50
C VAL A 129 -3.17 8.33 -19.73
N ALA A 130 -3.34 7.12 -20.26
CA ALA A 130 -4.13 6.08 -19.60
C ALA A 130 -3.50 5.64 -18.26
N ASN A 131 -2.18 5.41 -18.24
CA ASN A 131 -1.49 4.99 -17.02
C ASN A 131 -1.43 6.10 -15.96
N VAL A 132 -1.30 7.38 -16.35
CA VAL A 132 -1.40 8.50 -15.40
C VAL A 132 -2.80 8.59 -14.80
N ALA A 133 -3.84 8.42 -15.61
CA ALA A 133 -5.22 8.40 -15.10
C ALA A 133 -5.43 7.23 -14.12
N GLN A 134 -4.96 6.02 -14.50
CA GLN A 134 -5.04 4.85 -13.64
C GLN A 134 -4.29 5.04 -12.32
N LEU A 135 -3.06 5.57 -12.36
CA LEU A 135 -2.29 5.86 -11.14
C LEU A 135 -3.04 6.81 -10.21
N LYS A 136 -3.68 7.84 -10.78
CA LYS A 136 -4.47 8.80 -10.01
C LYS A 136 -5.69 8.15 -9.36
N ASP A 137 -6.39 7.28 -10.08
CA ASP A 137 -7.54 6.54 -9.55
C ASP A 137 -7.11 5.58 -8.42
N GLU A 138 -5.97 4.90 -8.57
CA GLU A 138 -5.40 4.02 -7.54
C GLU A 138 -5.00 4.80 -6.27
N LEU A 139 -4.41 5.99 -6.43
CA LEU A 139 -4.07 6.86 -5.30
C LEU A 139 -5.32 7.43 -4.60
N ILE A 140 -6.35 7.80 -5.35
CA ILE A 140 -7.65 8.21 -4.78
C ILE A 140 -8.27 7.03 -4.01
N ALA A 141 -8.28 5.83 -4.58
CA ALA A 141 -8.80 4.64 -3.92
C ALA A 141 -8.03 4.30 -2.64
N ALA A 142 -6.71 4.49 -2.63
CA ALA A 142 -5.90 4.34 -1.43
C ALA A 142 -6.27 5.38 -0.35
N ASN A 143 -6.46 6.64 -0.73
CA ASN A 143 -6.87 7.70 0.20
C ASN A 143 -8.25 7.41 0.80
N THR A 144 -9.24 7.07 -0.03
CA THR A 144 -10.60 6.72 0.43
C THR A 144 -10.58 5.56 1.41
N ALA A 145 -9.84 4.48 1.11
CA ALA A 145 -9.72 3.35 2.02
C ALA A 145 -8.99 3.75 3.33
N GLY A 146 -8.10 4.74 3.28
CA GLY A 146 -7.47 5.36 4.45
C GLY A 146 -8.48 6.05 5.36
N ASP A 147 -9.36 6.84 4.76
CA ASP A 147 -10.46 7.51 5.47
C ASP A 147 -11.43 6.49 6.07
N ASP A 148 -11.76 5.42 5.32
CA ASP A 148 -12.62 4.32 5.79
C ASP A 148 -11.98 3.60 7.00
N VAL A 149 -10.66 3.38 7.00
CA VAL A 149 -9.95 2.85 8.19
C VAL A 149 -10.11 3.78 9.39
N VAL A 150 -10.03 5.10 9.22
CA VAL A 150 -10.24 6.04 10.33
C VAL A 150 -11.68 5.97 10.83
N GLN A 151 -12.64 5.79 9.93
CA GLN A 151 -14.06 5.72 10.26
C GLN A 151 -14.46 4.40 10.93
N ASP A 152 -13.96 3.26 10.44
CA ASP A 152 -14.49 1.93 10.76
C ASP A 152 -13.60 1.16 11.75
N CYS A 153 -12.39 1.64 12.05
CA CYS A 153 -11.47 1.05 13.03
C CYS A 153 -11.47 1.71 14.41
N ASN A 154 -12.65 2.11 14.90
CA ASN A 154 -12.84 2.72 16.23
C ASN A 154 -12.89 1.69 17.37
#